data_AF-A0A524LFK1-F1
#
_entry.id   AF-A0A524LFK1-F1
#
_cell.length_a   1.000
_cell.length_b   1.000
_cell.length_c   1.000
_cell.angle_alpha   90.00
_cell.angle_beta   90.00
_cell.angle_gamma   90.00
#
_symmetry.space_group_name_H-M   'P 1'
#
loop_
_entity.id
_entity.type
_entity.pdbx_description
1 polymer ?
#
loop_
_entity_poly.entity_id
_entity_poly.type
_entity_poly.pdbx_seq_one_letter_code
_entity_poly.pdbx_strand_id
1 'polypeptide(L)'
;MENIIINYTGKFGSVMTQGFRLDTKELYMRSMGITSIDLTPIAESVTIKRINLSHNKLEEIDLTPLSLCYTLNFISLSHNEIKQIDISPLFFCPNLGNVELDQGIIPIADARLKPLLPRRAGLKYLEIRMARRIQWKEEILSPELVSKLESILNPQLIKDESKSPITETPIESSFTKDELQPSLTTDLSLDVKILRGGEIVGGKFEYKVKISNETSYVINNVTVTVVAYPQDCMDVSGSMMKTISRIEPAGFRSPQFTFAPTKDCVEGKLLATVSYVDHENNLQMKSVEPYIIRSVCDLLKPLDKTPEVFEKLIIDMDSTSEKMSLDWNPQVIFTKARKLLPIKNFHVIDSDERTIGGHFTGTIRGFAEGKYTGKKVAVQALISGPIEGNQAEVVIEGMGEDIAMLPTTIEEISVGIGSWICMNCGAAIDVDGVTKIKQKVPISCSYCRQTLTIDLYRK
;
A
#
# COMPACT_ATOMS: atom_id res chain seq x y z
N MET A 1 5.54 -9.69 -29.09
CA MET A 1 5.24 -9.89 -27.66
C MET A 1 6.57 -9.82 -26.95
N GLU A 2 6.82 -8.70 -26.28
CA GLU A 2 8.09 -8.49 -25.59
C GLU A 2 8.14 -9.39 -24.34
N ASN A 3 9.22 -10.15 -24.22
CA ASN A 3 9.47 -11.06 -23.12
C ASN A 3 10.72 -10.59 -22.37
N ILE A 4 10.67 -10.62 -21.05
CA ILE A 4 11.83 -10.44 -20.19
C ILE A 4 12.60 -11.76 -20.21
N ILE A 5 13.87 -11.73 -20.61
CA ILE A 5 14.72 -12.92 -20.66
C ILE A 5 15.73 -12.82 -19.54
N ILE A 6 15.64 -13.70 -18.55
CA ILE A 6 16.57 -13.76 -17.41
C ILE A 6 17.65 -14.81 -17.70
N ASN A 7 18.90 -14.41 -17.58
CA ASN A 7 20.05 -15.31 -17.68
C ASN A 7 20.47 -15.78 -16.28
N TYR A 8 20.78 -17.07 -16.12
CA TYR A 8 21.24 -17.63 -14.85
C TYR A 8 22.16 -18.83 -15.04
N THR A 9 23.03 -19.08 -14.07
CA THR A 9 23.96 -20.20 -14.04
C THR A 9 23.49 -21.24 -13.03
N GLY A 10 23.44 -22.52 -13.43
CA GLY A 10 23.09 -23.63 -12.54
C GLY A 10 24.29 -24.23 -11.80
N LYS A 11 24.02 -25.09 -10.81
CA LYS A 11 25.04 -25.79 -9.98
C LYS A 11 26.11 -26.60 -10.73
N PHE A 12 25.93 -26.83 -12.03
CA PHE A 12 26.88 -27.53 -12.90
C PHE A 12 27.67 -26.57 -13.82
N GLY A 13 27.55 -25.25 -13.64
CA GLY A 13 28.23 -24.23 -14.45
C GLY A 13 27.57 -23.91 -15.79
N SER A 14 26.46 -24.56 -16.14
CA SER A 14 25.71 -24.29 -17.37
C SER A 14 24.94 -22.98 -17.28
N VAL A 15 25.14 -22.09 -18.26
CA VAL A 15 24.31 -20.90 -18.46
C VAL A 15 22.99 -21.30 -19.09
N MET A 16 21.90 -20.83 -18.51
CA MET A 16 20.52 -21.07 -18.94
C MET A 16 19.78 -19.74 -19.04
N THR A 17 18.69 -19.75 -19.80
CA THR A 17 17.83 -18.58 -19.95
C THR A 17 16.39 -18.96 -19.64
N GLN A 18 15.66 -18.04 -19.02
CA GLN A 18 14.24 -18.20 -18.73
C GLN A 18 13.49 -16.97 -19.21
N GLY A 19 12.55 -17.18 -20.13
CA GLY A 19 11.66 -16.14 -20.63
C GLY A 19 10.43 -15.97 -19.74
N PHE A 20 10.05 -14.73 -19.48
CA PHE A 20 8.83 -14.33 -18.79
C PHE A 20 8.11 -13.26 -19.59
N ARG A 21 6.78 -13.21 -19.49
CA ARG A 21 6.00 -12.14 -20.11
C ARG A 21 6.18 -10.83 -19.32
N LEU A 22 6.13 -9.68 -19.97
CA LEU A 22 6.21 -8.35 -19.31
C LEU A 22 5.13 -8.10 -18.24
N ASP A 23 3.97 -8.77 -18.34
CA ASP A 23 2.85 -8.68 -17.40
C ASP A 23 2.97 -9.65 -16.20
N THR A 24 4.10 -10.36 -16.08
CA THR A 24 4.36 -11.33 -15.00
C THR A 24 4.48 -10.62 -13.65
N LYS A 25 3.57 -10.97 -12.73
CA LYS A 25 3.56 -10.42 -11.37
C LYS A 25 4.51 -11.13 -10.41
N GLU A 26 4.94 -12.35 -10.72
CA GLU A 26 5.77 -13.17 -9.84
C GLU A 26 6.90 -13.86 -10.60
N LEU A 27 8.13 -13.63 -10.14
CA LEU A 27 9.31 -14.37 -10.58
C LEU A 27 9.57 -15.49 -9.58
N TYR A 28 9.24 -16.72 -9.97
CA TYR A 28 9.40 -17.89 -9.12
C TYR A 28 10.50 -18.80 -9.67
N MET A 29 11.67 -18.77 -9.04
CA MET A 29 12.85 -19.57 -9.41
C MET A 29 13.45 -20.28 -8.18
N ARG A 30 12.58 -20.74 -7.28
CA ARG A 30 12.93 -21.47 -6.05
C ARG A 30 13.42 -22.88 -6.34
N SER A 31 14.42 -23.35 -5.59
CA SER A 31 14.91 -24.75 -5.67
C SER A 31 15.43 -25.19 -7.04
N MET A 32 15.95 -24.25 -7.83
CA MET A 32 16.49 -24.51 -9.16
C MET A 32 18.01 -24.81 -9.16
N GLY A 33 18.67 -24.67 -8.01
CA GLY A 33 20.11 -24.88 -7.88
C GLY A 33 20.93 -23.82 -8.61
N ILE A 34 20.45 -22.57 -8.59
CA ILE A 34 21.07 -21.42 -9.24
C ILE A 34 22.29 -20.95 -8.43
N THR A 35 23.41 -20.68 -9.10
CA THR A 35 24.64 -20.14 -8.50
C THR A 35 24.86 -18.67 -8.83
N SER A 36 24.35 -18.18 -9.96
CA SER A 36 24.37 -16.76 -10.36
C SER A 36 23.14 -16.43 -11.21
N ILE A 37 22.64 -15.20 -11.13
CA ILE A 37 21.46 -14.72 -11.86
C ILE A 37 21.62 -13.25 -12.23
N ASP A 38 21.27 -12.90 -13.46
CA ASP A 38 21.22 -11.51 -13.93
C ASP A 38 19.80 -10.96 -13.84
N LEU A 39 19.59 -10.01 -12.92
CA LEU A 39 18.30 -9.35 -12.71
C LEU A 39 18.11 -8.09 -13.56
N THR A 40 19.09 -7.67 -14.37
CA THR A 40 19.00 -6.44 -15.20
C THR A 40 17.71 -6.39 -16.04
N PRO A 41 17.28 -7.48 -16.70
CA PRO A 41 16.05 -7.48 -17.50
C PRO A 41 14.78 -7.22 -16.68
N ILE A 42 14.81 -7.44 -15.35
CA ILE A 42 13.66 -7.19 -14.47
C ILE A 42 13.42 -5.70 -14.27
N ALA A 43 14.44 -4.84 -14.48
CA ALA A 43 14.29 -3.38 -14.39
C ALA A 43 13.22 -2.82 -15.35
N GLU A 44 12.95 -3.51 -16.45
CA GLU A 44 11.93 -3.15 -17.45
C GLU A 44 10.51 -3.59 -17.02
N SER A 45 10.40 -4.43 -15.99
CA SER A 45 9.12 -4.91 -15.48
C SER A 45 8.43 -3.87 -14.59
N VAL A 46 7.29 -3.37 -15.06
CA VAL A 46 6.42 -2.48 -14.26
C VAL A 46 5.41 -3.25 -13.38
N THR A 47 5.29 -4.57 -13.56
CA THR A 47 4.24 -5.38 -12.93
C THR A 47 4.74 -6.34 -11.84
N ILE A 48 6.05 -6.57 -11.75
CA ILE A 48 6.64 -7.55 -10.83
C ILE A 48 6.40 -7.17 -9.36
N LYS A 49 5.65 -8.03 -8.65
CA LYS A 49 5.30 -7.86 -7.23
C LYS A 49 6.10 -8.77 -6.31
N ARG A 50 6.47 -9.96 -6.76
CA ARG A 50 7.13 -10.97 -5.92
C ARG A 50 8.31 -11.59 -6.64
N ILE A 51 9.46 -11.67 -5.97
CA ILE A 51 10.64 -12.40 -6.44
C ILE A 51 10.98 -13.48 -5.41
N ASN A 52 10.96 -14.75 -5.83
CA ASN A 52 11.34 -15.87 -4.98
C ASN A 52 12.52 -16.63 -5.57
N LEU A 53 13.69 -16.40 -4.97
CA LEU A 53 14.96 -17.03 -5.29
C LEU A 53 15.45 -17.94 -4.15
N SER A 54 14.55 -18.35 -3.26
CA SER A 54 14.91 -19.17 -2.09
C SER A 54 15.37 -20.59 -2.47
N HIS A 55 16.10 -21.24 -1.56
CA HIS A 55 16.61 -22.62 -1.75
C HIS A 55 17.47 -22.79 -3.00
N ASN A 56 18.35 -21.82 -3.28
CA ASN A 56 19.34 -21.90 -4.34
C ASN A 56 20.76 -21.96 -3.75
N LYS A 57 21.77 -21.71 -4.57
CA LYS A 57 23.18 -21.70 -4.19
C LYS A 57 23.86 -20.37 -4.55
N LEU A 58 23.11 -19.28 -4.46
CA LEU A 58 23.64 -17.95 -4.76
C LEU A 58 24.68 -17.59 -3.70
N GLU A 59 25.88 -17.19 -4.13
CA GLU A 59 26.92 -16.65 -3.25
C GLU A 59 26.87 -15.12 -3.19
N GLU A 60 26.49 -14.51 -4.32
CA GLU A 60 26.31 -13.07 -4.51
C GLU A 60 25.10 -12.79 -5.41
N ILE A 61 24.54 -11.58 -5.31
CA ILE A 61 23.47 -11.11 -6.18
C ILE A 61 23.49 -9.58 -6.24
N ASP A 62 23.39 -9.02 -7.44
CA ASP A 62 23.19 -7.59 -7.63
C ASP A 62 21.69 -7.25 -7.56
N LEU A 63 21.32 -6.43 -6.58
CA LEU A 63 19.94 -5.97 -6.39
C LEU A 63 19.66 -4.61 -7.06
N THR A 64 20.66 -3.97 -7.67
CA THR A 64 20.53 -2.64 -8.31
C THR A 64 19.34 -2.56 -9.28
N PRO A 65 19.07 -3.56 -10.14
CA PRO A 65 17.92 -3.53 -11.05
C PRO A 65 16.56 -3.42 -10.32
N LEU A 66 16.49 -3.89 -9.08
CA LEU A 66 15.26 -3.85 -8.27
C LEU A 66 14.91 -2.45 -7.79
N SER A 67 15.86 -1.51 -7.77
CA SER A 67 15.60 -0.10 -7.40
C SER A 67 14.55 0.60 -8.29
N LEU A 68 14.23 0.00 -9.44
CA LEU A 68 13.26 0.47 -10.42
C LEU A 68 11.90 -0.26 -10.29
N CYS A 69 11.81 -1.30 -9.47
CA CYS A 69 10.63 -2.18 -9.32
C CYS A 69 9.66 -1.67 -8.23
N TYR A 70 8.89 -0.62 -8.54
CA TYR A 70 8.01 0.05 -7.56
C TYR A 70 6.84 -0.79 -7.03
N THR A 71 6.44 -1.81 -7.78
CA THR A 71 5.36 -2.73 -7.41
C THR A 71 5.84 -3.92 -6.58
N LEU A 72 7.17 -4.10 -6.44
CA LEU A 72 7.78 -5.16 -5.67
C LEU A 72 7.38 -5.04 -4.20
N ASN A 73 6.68 -6.05 -3.70
CA ASN A 73 6.23 -6.13 -2.31
C ASN A 73 6.88 -7.28 -1.53
N PHE A 74 7.49 -8.24 -2.21
CA PHE A 74 8.11 -9.41 -1.61
C PHE A 74 9.38 -9.81 -2.36
N ILE A 75 10.46 -10.04 -1.60
CA ILE A 75 11.65 -10.73 -2.09
C ILE A 75 12.11 -11.78 -1.08
N SER A 76 12.44 -12.98 -1.55
CA SER A 76 13.04 -14.04 -0.73
C SER A 76 14.33 -14.54 -1.33
N LEU A 77 15.40 -14.42 -0.55
CA LEU A 77 16.73 -14.95 -0.83
C LEU A 77 17.15 -15.98 0.23
N SER A 78 16.20 -16.44 1.05
CA SER A 78 16.42 -17.43 2.11
C SER A 78 16.94 -18.77 1.56
N HIS A 79 17.69 -19.51 2.37
CA HIS A 79 18.33 -20.76 1.98
C HIS A 79 19.20 -20.62 0.72
N ASN A 80 20.15 -19.70 0.76
CA ASN A 80 21.23 -19.53 -0.23
C ASN A 80 22.59 -19.58 0.48
N GLU A 81 23.69 -19.34 -0.26
CA GLU A 81 25.07 -19.32 0.27
C GLU A 81 25.61 -17.88 0.44
N ILE A 82 24.73 -16.88 0.34
CA ILE A 82 25.03 -15.45 0.49
C ILE A 82 25.52 -15.17 1.92
N LYS A 83 26.68 -14.52 2.05
CA LYS A 83 27.24 -14.12 3.35
C LYS A 83 26.99 -12.65 3.69
N GLN A 84 27.08 -11.79 2.68
CA GLN A 84 26.88 -10.34 2.77
C GLN A 84 26.06 -9.87 1.58
N ILE A 85 25.17 -8.89 1.78
CA ILE A 85 24.31 -8.37 0.71
C ILE A 85 24.07 -6.87 0.83
N ASP A 86 24.23 -6.13 -0.28
CA ASP A 86 23.85 -4.72 -0.35
C ASP A 86 22.34 -4.59 -0.54
N ILE A 87 21.67 -4.03 0.47
CA ILE A 87 20.22 -3.80 0.47
C ILE A 87 19.87 -2.36 0.11
N SER A 88 20.84 -1.50 -0.21
CA SER A 88 20.61 -0.11 -0.63
C SER A 88 19.56 0.01 -1.75
N PRO A 89 19.55 -0.85 -2.79
CA PRO A 89 18.53 -0.81 -3.84
C PRO A 89 17.09 -1.04 -3.32
N LEU A 90 16.92 -1.78 -2.23
CA LEU A 90 15.62 -2.11 -1.67
C LEU A 90 14.94 -0.92 -0.97
N PHE A 91 15.71 0.11 -0.56
CA PHE A 91 15.16 1.36 -0.02
C PHE A 91 14.35 2.16 -1.05
N PHE A 92 14.54 1.87 -2.34
CA PHE A 92 13.84 2.47 -3.46
C PHE A 92 12.54 1.73 -3.84
N CYS A 93 12.22 0.61 -3.18
CA CYS A 93 10.99 -0.15 -3.40
C CYS A 93 9.92 0.27 -2.36
N PRO A 94 8.99 1.19 -2.67
CA PRO A 94 8.07 1.78 -1.69
C PRO A 94 7.02 0.81 -1.16
N ASN A 95 6.62 -0.16 -1.98
CA ASN A 95 5.64 -1.19 -1.63
C ASN A 95 6.28 -2.46 -1.06
N LEU A 96 7.62 -2.48 -0.95
CA LEU A 96 8.33 -3.61 -0.37
C LEU A 96 7.82 -3.78 1.05
N GLY A 97 7.20 -4.93 1.30
CA GLY A 97 6.51 -5.30 2.54
C GLY A 97 7.21 -6.43 3.27
N ASN A 98 7.96 -7.28 2.55
CA ASN A 98 8.67 -8.41 3.13
C ASN A 98 9.99 -8.69 2.39
N VAL A 99 11.07 -8.83 3.15
CA VAL A 99 12.40 -9.25 2.67
C VAL A 99 12.85 -10.42 3.52
N GLU A 100 13.01 -11.58 2.91
CA GLU A 100 13.41 -12.81 3.60
C GLU A 100 14.88 -13.13 3.31
N LEU A 101 15.71 -13.03 4.36
CA LEU A 101 17.13 -13.37 4.39
C LEU A 101 17.38 -14.38 5.51
N ASP A 102 18.39 -15.23 5.35
CA ASP A 102 18.80 -16.15 6.42
C ASP A 102 19.45 -15.41 7.59
N GLN A 103 19.37 -16.00 8.79
CA GLN A 103 19.93 -15.37 9.99
C GLN A 103 21.46 -15.18 9.93
N GLY A 104 22.20 -15.88 9.08
CA GLY A 104 23.65 -15.71 8.93
C GLY A 104 24.06 -14.55 8.04
N ILE A 105 23.14 -13.94 7.29
CA ILE A 105 23.45 -12.92 6.28
C ILE A 105 23.76 -11.57 6.93
N ILE A 106 24.81 -10.89 6.46
CA ILE A 106 25.16 -9.52 6.86
C ILE A 106 24.59 -8.55 5.81
N PRO A 107 23.50 -7.82 6.11
CA PRO A 107 23.04 -6.77 5.21
C PRO A 107 23.95 -5.56 5.36
N ILE A 108 24.34 -4.97 4.23
CA ILE A 108 25.04 -3.68 4.18
C ILE A 108 24.13 -2.67 3.49
N ALA A 109 24.21 -1.42 3.90
CA ALA A 109 23.46 -0.35 3.25
C ALA A 109 24.25 0.95 3.31
N ASP A 110 24.01 1.82 2.35
CA ASP A 110 24.60 3.15 2.34
C ASP A 110 24.16 3.96 3.56
N ALA A 111 25.12 4.52 4.30
CA ALA A 111 24.87 5.27 5.53
C ALA A 111 23.87 6.42 5.36
N ARG A 112 23.76 7.01 4.16
CA ARG A 112 22.82 8.10 3.84
C ARG A 112 21.36 7.64 3.82
N LEU A 113 21.11 6.34 3.69
CA LEU A 113 19.76 5.75 3.73
C LEU A 113 19.24 5.50 5.16
N LYS A 114 20.10 5.66 6.18
CA LYS A 114 19.75 5.43 7.59
C LYS A 114 18.50 6.18 8.06
N PRO A 115 18.23 7.43 7.65
CA PRO A 115 17.02 8.14 8.04
C PRO A 115 15.72 7.63 7.36
N LEU A 116 15.82 6.86 6.28
CA LEU A 116 14.67 6.31 5.54
C LEU A 116 14.12 5.01 6.13
N LEU A 117 14.92 4.35 6.98
CA LEU A 117 14.57 3.10 7.64
C LEU A 117 13.18 3.14 8.31
N PRO A 118 12.83 4.15 9.14
CA PRO A 118 11.57 4.17 9.89
C PRO A 118 10.32 4.39 9.01
N ARG A 119 10.52 4.84 7.75
CA ARG A 119 9.47 5.27 6.83
C ARG A 119 9.07 4.20 5.81
N ARG A 120 9.80 3.07 5.71
CA ARG A 120 9.55 2.02 4.72
C ARG A 120 9.02 0.73 5.39
N ALA A 121 7.72 0.49 5.24
CA ALA A 121 6.99 -0.56 5.98
C ALA A 121 7.49 -2.01 5.78
N GLY A 122 8.13 -2.38 4.67
CA GLY A 122 8.72 -3.72 4.52
C GLY A 122 10.21 -3.83 4.81
N LEU A 123 10.93 -2.72 4.81
CA LEU A 123 12.22 -2.66 5.52
C LEU A 123 11.99 -2.67 7.04
N LYS A 124 10.78 -2.40 7.51
CA LYS A 124 10.34 -2.60 8.90
C LYS A 124 10.35 -4.06 9.37
N TYR A 125 10.19 -5.03 8.47
CA TYR A 125 10.40 -6.45 8.79
C TYR A 125 11.88 -6.82 8.87
N LEU A 126 12.73 -6.11 8.11
CA LEU A 126 14.19 -6.07 8.36
C LEU A 126 14.51 -5.29 9.66
N GLU A 127 13.70 -4.30 10.07
CA GLU A 127 13.93 -3.48 11.27
C GLU A 127 13.86 -4.26 12.59
N ILE A 128 13.06 -5.33 12.66
CA ILE A 128 12.83 -6.00 13.95
C ILE A 128 14.00 -6.93 14.34
N ARG A 129 14.79 -7.45 13.38
CA ARG A 129 15.96 -8.32 13.69
C ARG A 129 17.28 -7.90 13.03
N MET A 130 17.26 -7.12 11.95
CA MET A 130 18.47 -6.82 11.17
C MET A 130 18.86 -5.35 11.11
N ALA A 131 18.03 -4.37 11.50
CA ALA A 131 18.45 -2.95 11.50
C ALA A 131 19.65 -2.65 12.41
N ARG A 132 19.83 -3.42 13.49
CA ARG A 132 21.06 -3.38 14.33
C ARG A 132 22.25 -4.11 13.69
N ARG A 133 22.00 -4.92 12.66
CA ARG A 133 22.96 -5.73 11.91
C ARG A 133 23.30 -5.14 10.54
N ILE A 134 22.52 -4.17 10.04
CA ILE A 134 22.85 -3.41 8.85
C ILE A 134 24.17 -2.72 9.14
N GLN A 135 25.21 -3.13 8.43
CA GLN A 135 26.47 -2.41 8.45
C GLN A 135 26.32 -1.23 7.49
N TRP A 136 26.12 -0.06 8.08
CA TRP A 136 26.09 1.21 7.36
C TRP A 136 27.51 1.52 6.90
N LYS A 137 27.75 1.55 5.59
CA LYS A 137 29.05 1.97 5.05
C LYS A 137 28.88 3.28 4.29
N GLU A 138 29.92 4.10 4.34
CA GLU A 138 30.03 5.31 3.53
C GLU A 138 30.28 4.92 2.07
N GLU A 139 29.79 5.72 1.12
CA GLU A 139 30.13 5.62 -0.31
C GLU A 139 29.79 4.28 -1.01
N ILE A 140 28.74 3.56 -0.58
CA ILE A 140 28.26 2.37 -1.33
C ILE A 140 27.55 2.79 -2.62
N LEU A 141 26.73 3.84 -2.56
CA LEU A 141 25.96 4.32 -3.69
C LEU A 141 26.69 5.41 -4.47
N SER A 142 26.53 5.39 -5.80
CA SER A 142 27.03 6.44 -6.68
C SER A 142 26.43 7.81 -6.32
N PRO A 143 27.18 8.92 -6.54
CA PRO A 143 26.70 10.28 -6.25
C PRO A 143 25.34 10.62 -6.90
N GLU A 144 25.04 10.03 -8.07
CA GLU A 144 23.77 10.19 -8.78
C GLU A 144 22.59 9.53 -8.05
N LEU A 145 22.78 8.33 -7.47
CA LEU A 145 21.76 7.70 -6.64
C LEU A 145 21.52 8.48 -5.34
N VAL A 146 22.54 9.19 -4.87
CA VAL A 146 22.53 9.93 -3.61
C VAL A 146 21.85 11.27 -3.76
N SER A 147 22.09 11.98 -4.85
CA SER A 147 21.32 13.16 -5.22
C SER A 147 19.81 12.82 -5.37
N LYS A 148 19.52 11.63 -5.89
CA LYS A 148 18.15 11.08 -5.94
C LYS A 148 17.57 10.75 -4.56
N LEU A 149 18.42 10.55 -3.54
CA LEU A 149 18.02 10.29 -2.15
C LEU A 149 17.87 11.57 -1.33
N GLU A 150 18.73 12.56 -1.50
CA GLU A 150 18.65 13.87 -0.83
C GLU A 150 17.39 14.64 -1.24
N SER A 151 17.01 14.56 -2.52
CA SER A 151 15.73 15.10 -3.02
C SER A 151 14.48 14.42 -2.45
N ILE A 152 14.60 13.19 -1.94
CA ILE A 152 13.54 12.44 -1.26
C ILE A 152 13.50 12.74 0.25
N LEU A 153 14.63 13.15 0.85
CA LEU A 153 14.82 13.19 2.30
C LEU A 153 14.65 14.57 2.97
N ASN A 154 14.89 15.69 2.30
CA ASN A 154 15.00 17.00 2.97
C ASN A 154 14.23 18.15 2.26
N PRO A 155 12.98 18.46 2.65
CA PRO A 155 12.18 19.52 2.01
C PRO A 155 12.42 20.95 2.55
N GLN A 156 13.31 21.16 3.53
CA GLN A 156 13.42 22.44 4.29
C GLN A 156 14.84 23.04 4.36
N LEU A 157 15.78 22.58 3.53
CA LEU A 157 17.10 23.21 3.40
C LEU A 157 17.40 23.52 1.93
N ILE A 158 16.60 24.41 1.34
CA ILE A 158 17.06 25.30 0.27
C ILE A 158 16.82 26.71 0.80
N LYS A 159 17.78 27.22 1.58
CA LYS A 159 17.95 28.65 1.76
C LYS A 159 19.02 29.10 0.78
N ASP A 160 18.58 29.89 -0.19
CA ASP A 160 19.33 30.94 -0.87
C ASP A 160 20.84 30.74 -1.04
N GLU A 161 21.23 30.11 -2.15
CA GLU A 161 22.49 30.47 -2.81
C GLU A 161 22.26 31.69 -3.71
N SER A 162 22.06 32.87 -3.09
CA SER A 162 22.43 34.12 -3.73
C SER A 162 22.62 35.23 -2.69
N LYS A 163 23.85 35.35 -2.18
CA LYS A 163 24.63 36.60 -2.01
C LYS A 163 25.69 36.46 -0.92
N SER A 164 26.94 36.47 -1.34
CA SER A 164 28.06 37.05 -0.57
C SER A 164 28.21 38.53 -0.99
N PRO A 165 29.02 39.39 -0.33
CA PRO A 165 29.80 39.20 0.91
C PRO A 165 29.60 40.36 1.93
N ILE A 166 30.20 40.28 3.12
CA ILE A 166 31.12 41.27 3.72
C ILE A 166 31.62 40.76 5.10
N THR A 167 32.89 41.07 5.33
CA THR A 167 33.84 40.80 6.42
C THR A 167 33.50 41.37 7.80
N GLU A 168 33.84 40.66 8.88
CA GLU A 168 34.91 40.95 9.86
C GLU A 168 34.80 40.06 11.13
N THR A 169 35.96 39.63 11.64
CA THR A 169 36.25 38.80 12.83
C THR A 169 36.22 39.60 14.16
N PRO A 170 36.65 39.07 15.33
CA PRO A 170 36.16 37.92 16.12
C PRO A 170 35.94 38.31 17.62
N ILE A 171 35.17 37.54 18.41
CA ILE A 171 35.27 37.61 19.89
C ILE A 171 35.16 36.21 20.51
N GLU A 172 36.17 35.86 21.30
CA GLU A 172 36.29 34.69 22.17
C GLU A 172 35.47 34.83 23.47
N SER A 173 35.01 33.69 24.02
CA SER A 173 34.99 33.31 25.45
C SER A 173 34.05 32.10 25.58
N SER A 174 34.53 30.87 25.85
CA SER A 174 35.00 30.29 27.12
C SER A 174 33.92 30.16 28.21
N PHE A 175 34.06 29.11 29.03
CA PHE A 175 33.24 28.66 30.18
C PHE A 175 31.98 27.84 29.88
N THR A 176 31.65 26.74 30.57
CA THR A 176 32.36 25.73 31.38
C THR A 176 31.39 24.54 31.47
N LYS A 177 31.91 23.33 31.68
CA LYS A 177 31.11 22.18 32.14
C LYS A 177 30.59 22.49 33.54
N ASP A 178 29.33 22.14 33.81
CA ASP A 178 29.02 21.42 35.03
C ASP A 178 27.71 20.63 34.94
N GLU A 179 27.76 19.54 35.70
CA GLU A 179 26.82 18.45 35.88
C GLU A 179 25.41 18.87 36.29
N LEU A 180 24.41 18.16 35.76
CA LEU A 180 23.24 17.76 36.53
C LEU A 180 22.63 16.48 35.93
N GLN A 181 22.87 15.34 36.57
CA GLN A 181 21.85 14.29 36.69
C GLN A 181 20.87 14.72 37.81
N PRO A 182 19.60 14.25 37.90
CA PRO A 182 19.20 12.87 37.59
C PRO A 182 17.80 12.65 36.97
N SER A 183 17.66 11.42 36.44
CA SER A 183 16.47 10.56 36.48
C SER A 183 15.09 11.13 36.13
N LEU A 184 14.52 10.61 35.04
CA LEU A 184 13.21 9.96 35.09
C LEU A 184 13.13 8.93 33.96
N THR A 185 13.41 7.70 34.35
CA THR A 185 13.03 6.46 33.67
C THR A 185 11.57 6.54 33.23
N THR A 186 11.32 6.46 31.93
CA THR A 186 10.10 5.84 31.42
C THR A 186 10.54 4.52 30.82
N ASP A 187 10.25 3.44 31.54
CA ASP A 187 10.42 2.06 31.09
C ASP A 187 9.80 1.90 29.70
N LEU A 188 10.62 1.66 28.69
CA LEU A 188 10.18 0.99 27.48
C LEU A 188 9.97 -0.48 27.85
N SER A 189 8.81 -0.79 28.43
CA SER A 189 8.43 -2.17 28.70
C SER A 189 8.35 -2.91 27.36
N LEU A 190 9.30 -3.84 27.16
CA LEU A 190 9.26 -4.81 26.09
C LEU A 190 7.97 -5.63 26.26
N ASP A 191 7.03 -5.49 25.33
CA ASP A 191 5.66 -6.00 25.48
C ASP A 191 5.16 -6.67 24.18
N VAL A 192 4.16 -7.55 24.29
CA VAL A 192 3.57 -8.22 23.12
C VAL A 192 2.73 -7.23 22.31
N LYS A 193 3.14 -6.94 21.07
CA LYS A 193 2.41 -6.06 20.14
C LYS A 193 1.43 -6.84 19.27
N ILE A 194 0.29 -6.22 18.98
CA ILE A 194 -0.77 -6.81 18.16
C ILE A 194 -1.16 -5.86 17.05
N LEU A 195 -1.22 -6.37 15.82
CA LEU A 195 -1.62 -5.66 14.61
C LEU A 195 -2.70 -6.45 13.87
N ARG A 196 -3.43 -5.79 12.97
CA ARG A 196 -4.49 -6.42 12.17
C ARG A 196 -4.48 -5.95 10.73
N GLY A 197 -5.00 -6.78 9.82
CA GLY A 197 -5.18 -6.47 8.41
C GLY A 197 -6.31 -7.30 7.81
N GLY A 198 -6.81 -6.86 6.66
CA GLY A 198 -7.90 -7.54 5.96
C GLY A 198 -7.93 -7.20 4.48
N GLU A 199 -8.32 -8.17 3.65
CA GLU A 199 -8.43 -8.02 2.19
C GLU A 199 -9.49 -8.98 1.63
N ILE A 200 -10.14 -8.63 0.53
CA ILE A 200 -11.04 -9.55 -0.20
C ILE A 200 -10.22 -10.30 -1.25
N VAL A 201 -10.17 -11.63 -1.12
CA VAL A 201 -9.45 -12.53 -2.04
C VAL A 201 -10.42 -13.61 -2.51
N GLY A 202 -10.64 -13.68 -3.83
CA GLY A 202 -11.54 -14.69 -4.41
C GLY A 202 -13.00 -14.58 -3.95
N GLY A 203 -13.45 -13.38 -3.57
CA GLY A 203 -14.80 -13.14 -3.05
C GLY A 203 -15.00 -13.56 -1.59
N LYS A 204 -13.92 -13.91 -0.88
CA LYS A 204 -13.90 -14.11 0.57
C LYS A 204 -13.11 -13.00 1.23
N PHE A 205 -13.52 -12.58 2.42
CA PHE A 205 -12.79 -11.61 3.22
C PHE A 205 -11.79 -12.33 4.13
N GLU A 206 -10.51 -12.06 3.95
CA GLU A 206 -9.42 -12.65 4.72
C GLU A 206 -8.94 -11.67 5.79
N TYR A 207 -9.23 -11.96 7.05
CA TYR A 207 -8.79 -11.17 8.21
C TYR A 207 -7.55 -11.79 8.85
N LYS A 208 -6.52 -11.00 9.14
CA LYS A 208 -5.28 -11.47 9.78
C LYS A 208 -5.00 -10.67 11.05
N VAL A 209 -4.71 -11.38 12.14
CA VAL A 209 -4.21 -10.77 13.39
C VAL A 209 -2.76 -11.18 13.55
N LYS A 210 -1.85 -10.21 13.58
CA LYS A 210 -0.42 -10.44 13.81
C LYS A 210 -0.08 -10.19 15.27
N ILE A 211 0.45 -11.21 15.95
CA ILE A 211 0.96 -11.15 17.32
C ILE A 211 2.48 -11.17 17.23
N SER A 212 3.12 -10.14 17.76
CA SER A 212 4.57 -9.97 17.79
C SER A 212 5.03 -9.96 19.24
N ASN A 213 5.78 -10.98 19.64
CA ASN A 213 6.35 -11.05 20.98
C ASN A 213 7.62 -10.19 21.03
N GLU A 214 7.54 -8.97 21.56
CA GLU A 214 8.73 -8.12 21.73
C GLU A 214 9.35 -8.26 23.12
N THR A 215 8.81 -9.12 23.98
CA THR A 215 9.38 -9.43 25.29
C THR A 215 10.66 -10.26 25.13
N SER A 216 11.49 -10.28 26.17
CA SER A 216 12.70 -11.12 26.23
C SER A 216 12.42 -12.59 26.52
N TYR A 217 11.14 -12.97 26.71
CA TYR A 217 10.75 -14.31 27.13
C TYR A 217 9.78 -14.97 26.16
N VAL A 218 9.73 -16.30 26.20
CA VAL A 218 8.77 -17.07 25.39
C VAL A 218 7.37 -16.85 25.96
N ILE A 219 6.41 -16.55 25.09
CA ILE A 219 4.99 -16.60 25.45
C ILE A 219 4.38 -17.90 24.93
N ASN A 220 3.56 -18.53 25.75
CA ASN A 220 2.96 -19.83 25.47
C ASN A 220 1.44 -19.71 25.33
N ASN A 221 0.82 -20.74 24.76
CA ASN A 221 -0.62 -20.89 24.64
C ASN A 221 -1.32 -19.64 24.08
N VAL A 222 -0.71 -19.04 23.05
CA VAL A 222 -1.25 -17.84 22.42
C VAL A 222 -2.52 -18.20 21.68
N THR A 223 -3.62 -17.60 22.09
CA THR A 223 -4.95 -17.84 21.52
C THR A 223 -5.48 -16.55 20.95
N VAL A 224 -5.87 -16.59 19.68
CA VAL A 224 -6.55 -15.48 19.01
C VAL A 224 -8.00 -15.88 18.80
N THR A 225 -8.90 -15.05 19.30
CA THR A 225 -10.33 -15.27 19.20
C THR A 225 -10.96 -14.07 18.53
N VAL A 226 -11.61 -14.28 17.40
CA VAL A 226 -12.52 -13.29 16.85
C VAL A 226 -13.80 -13.35 17.69
N VAL A 227 -14.08 -12.26 18.40
CA VAL A 227 -15.18 -12.17 19.38
C VAL A 227 -16.47 -11.75 18.70
N ALA A 228 -16.39 -10.83 17.76
CA ALA A 228 -17.54 -10.35 17.01
C ALA A 228 -17.15 -10.04 15.57
N TYR A 229 -18.10 -10.24 14.67
CA TYR A 229 -18.03 -9.90 13.27
C TYR A 229 -19.45 -9.63 12.75
N PRO A 230 -19.60 -8.99 11.58
CA PRO A 230 -20.90 -8.78 10.92
C PRO A 230 -21.58 -10.10 10.48
N GLN A 231 -22.18 -10.82 11.43
CA GLN A 231 -22.83 -12.13 11.20
C GLN A 231 -24.04 -12.06 10.28
N ASP A 232 -24.64 -10.88 10.14
CA ASP A 232 -25.79 -10.63 9.30
C ASP A 232 -25.45 -10.56 7.81
N CYS A 233 -24.17 -10.37 7.45
CA CYS A 233 -23.70 -10.26 6.06
C CYS A 233 -22.47 -11.12 5.75
N MET A 234 -21.96 -11.92 6.71
CA MET A 234 -20.85 -12.84 6.51
C MET A 234 -20.98 -14.11 7.34
N ASP A 235 -20.46 -15.21 6.80
CA ASP A 235 -20.24 -16.48 7.49
C ASP A 235 -18.75 -16.70 7.73
N VAL A 236 -18.38 -17.27 8.88
CA VAL A 236 -16.99 -17.72 9.11
C VAL A 236 -16.72 -19.07 8.46
N SER A 237 -15.62 -19.17 7.72
CA SER A 237 -15.06 -20.45 7.28
C SER A 237 -14.09 -20.99 8.33
N GLY A 238 -14.52 -22.02 9.06
CA GLY A 238 -13.69 -22.72 10.05
C GLY A 238 -13.79 -22.12 11.46
N SER A 239 -12.72 -22.26 12.24
CA SER A 239 -12.73 -21.85 13.65
C SER A 239 -12.48 -20.35 13.83
N MET A 240 -13.31 -19.73 14.69
CA MET A 240 -13.15 -18.35 15.19
C MET A 240 -12.05 -18.21 16.25
N MET A 241 -11.53 -19.34 16.71
CA MET A 241 -10.43 -19.42 17.67
C MET A 241 -9.25 -20.15 17.02
N LYS A 242 -8.06 -19.55 17.11
CA LYS A 242 -6.81 -20.18 16.68
C LYS A 242 -5.80 -20.14 17.80
N THR A 243 -5.24 -21.30 18.11
CA THR A 243 -4.23 -21.46 19.17
C THR A 243 -2.87 -21.74 18.56
N ILE A 244 -1.85 -21.14 19.16
CA ILE A 244 -0.45 -21.27 18.80
C ILE A 244 0.29 -21.61 20.09
N SER A 245 0.97 -22.76 20.10
CA SER A 245 1.57 -23.30 21.33
C SER A 245 2.59 -22.36 21.96
N ARG A 246 3.39 -21.66 21.15
CA ARG A 246 4.39 -20.71 21.63
C ARG A 246 4.79 -19.69 20.59
N ILE A 247 5.24 -18.52 21.04
CA ILE A 247 5.90 -17.50 20.25
C ILE A 247 7.20 -17.11 20.96
N GLU A 248 8.33 -17.42 20.32
CA GLU A 248 9.67 -17.09 20.81
C GLU A 248 9.86 -15.56 20.92
N PRO A 249 10.81 -15.08 21.75
CA PRO A 249 11.24 -13.69 21.77
C PRO A 249 11.54 -13.15 20.37
N ALA A 250 11.10 -11.92 20.11
CA ALA A 250 11.16 -11.28 18.80
C ALA A 250 10.51 -12.09 17.65
N GLY A 251 9.69 -13.08 17.96
CA GLY A 251 8.95 -13.90 17.01
C GLY A 251 7.55 -13.35 16.77
N PHE A 252 6.92 -13.74 15.67
CA PHE A 252 5.53 -13.39 15.41
C PHE A 252 4.74 -14.55 14.80
N ARG A 253 3.42 -14.45 14.89
CA ARG A 253 2.45 -15.32 14.22
C ARG A 253 1.31 -14.49 13.69
N SER A 254 0.74 -14.90 12.56
CA SER A 254 -0.34 -14.19 11.87
C SER A 254 -1.52 -15.11 11.56
N PRO A 255 -2.26 -15.60 12.57
CA PRO A 255 -3.49 -16.35 12.34
C PRO A 255 -4.44 -15.58 11.42
N GLN A 256 -4.90 -16.27 10.39
CA GLN A 256 -5.83 -15.78 9.37
C GLN A 256 -7.22 -16.37 9.61
N PHE A 257 -8.26 -15.57 9.47
CA PHE A 257 -9.66 -15.96 9.58
C PHE A 257 -10.34 -15.60 8.27
N THR A 258 -11.04 -16.56 7.67
CA THR A 258 -11.68 -16.40 6.38
C THR A 258 -13.17 -16.23 6.61
N PHE A 259 -13.74 -15.16 6.08
CA PHE A 259 -15.17 -14.87 6.11
C PHE A 259 -15.72 -14.92 4.67
N ALA A 260 -16.86 -15.57 4.49
CA ALA A 260 -17.58 -15.61 3.23
C ALA A 260 -18.74 -14.61 3.31
N PRO A 261 -18.75 -13.54 2.49
CA PRO A 261 -19.90 -12.66 2.37
C PRO A 261 -21.17 -13.45 1.99
N THR A 262 -22.26 -13.14 2.66
CA THR A 262 -23.61 -13.67 2.36
C THR A 262 -24.51 -12.63 1.73
N LYS A 263 -24.10 -11.35 1.76
CA LYS A 263 -24.76 -10.20 1.13
C LYS A 263 -23.77 -9.43 0.27
N ASP A 264 -24.29 -8.60 -0.63
CA ASP A 264 -23.47 -7.76 -1.52
C ASP A 264 -22.96 -6.49 -0.85
N CYS A 265 -23.55 -6.10 0.29
CA CYS A 265 -23.03 -5.07 1.17
C CYS A 265 -22.47 -5.73 2.43
N VAL A 266 -21.15 -5.61 2.62
CA VAL A 266 -20.50 -5.99 3.87
C VAL A 266 -20.07 -4.73 4.59
N GLU A 267 -20.83 -4.38 5.62
CA GLU A 267 -20.49 -3.31 6.55
C GLU A 267 -20.44 -3.83 7.98
N GLY A 268 -19.40 -3.46 8.71
CA GLY A 268 -19.39 -3.56 10.16
C GLY A 268 -18.01 -3.79 10.76
N LYS A 269 -17.99 -4.11 12.06
CA LYS A 269 -16.75 -4.17 12.84
C LYS A 269 -16.38 -5.61 13.19
N LEU A 270 -15.13 -5.96 12.91
CA LEU A 270 -14.46 -7.15 13.41
C LEU A 270 -13.75 -6.82 14.72
N LEU A 271 -14.12 -7.55 15.77
CA LEU A 271 -13.52 -7.45 17.09
C LEU A 271 -12.79 -8.76 17.39
N ALA A 272 -11.54 -8.66 17.82
CA ALA A 272 -10.75 -9.82 18.19
C ALA A 272 -10.00 -9.58 19.50
N THR A 273 -9.62 -10.66 20.16
CA THR A 273 -8.79 -10.67 21.36
C THR A 273 -7.64 -11.63 21.19
N VAL A 274 -6.53 -11.34 21.87
CA VAL A 274 -5.37 -12.22 21.97
C VAL A 274 -5.12 -12.49 23.45
N SER A 275 -5.06 -13.75 23.83
CA SER A 275 -4.60 -14.17 25.15
C SER A 275 -3.33 -15.01 25.06
N TYR A 276 -2.45 -14.93 26.03
CA TYR A 276 -1.23 -15.73 26.09
C TYR A 276 -0.77 -15.92 27.54
N VAL A 277 0.04 -16.94 27.78
CA VAL A 277 0.72 -17.17 29.06
C VAL A 277 2.13 -16.61 28.97
N ASP A 278 2.48 -15.70 29.86
CA ASP A 278 3.82 -15.12 29.93
C ASP A 278 4.83 -16.01 30.69
N HIS A 279 6.04 -15.50 30.85
CA HIS A 279 7.16 -16.19 31.49
C HIS A 279 7.01 -16.37 33.01
N GLU A 280 6.17 -15.57 33.64
CA GLU A 280 5.82 -15.69 35.05
C GLU A 280 4.61 -16.63 35.24
N ASN A 281 4.18 -17.29 34.15
CA ASN A 281 3.03 -18.18 34.10
C ASN A 281 1.69 -17.45 34.36
N ASN A 282 1.64 -16.14 34.12
CA ASN A 282 0.43 -15.34 34.21
C ASN A 282 -0.29 -15.31 32.86
N LEU A 283 -1.63 -15.38 32.90
CA LEU A 283 -2.47 -15.22 31.71
C LEU A 283 -2.64 -13.73 31.40
N GLN A 284 -2.14 -13.32 30.24
CA GLN A 284 -2.31 -11.98 29.69
C GLN A 284 -3.42 -11.99 28.63
N MET A 285 -4.24 -10.94 28.59
CA MET A 285 -5.26 -10.74 27.57
C MET A 285 -5.20 -9.32 27.02
N LYS A 286 -5.21 -9.19 25.70
CA LYS A 286 -5.18 -7.91 24.99
C LYS A 286 -6.27 -7.84 23.94
N SER A 287 -6.91 -6.69 23.86
CA SER A 287 -7.86 -6.37 22.78
C SER A 287 -7.10 -6.04 21.50
N VAL A 288 -7.62 -6.48 20.35
CA VAL A 288 -7.18 -6.05 19.03
C VAL A 288 -7.97 -4.80 18.65
N GLU A 289 -7.31 -3.80 18.09
CA GLU A 289 -8.00 -2.62 17.56
C GLU A 289 -9.12 -3.05 16.58
N PRO A 290 -10.33 -2.47 16.60
CA PRO A 290 -11.44 -2.91 15.74
C PRO A 290 -11.17 -2.75 14.23
N TYR A 291 -11.40 -3.78 13.41
CA TYR A 291 -11.34 -3.65 11.94
C TYR A 291 -12.70 -3.28 11.36
N ILE A 292 -12.77 -2.20 10.59
CA ILE A 292 -13.99 -1.77 9.90
C ILE A 292 -13.95 -2.34 8.48
N ILE A 293 -14.93 -3.20 8.15
CA ILE A 293 -15.16 -3.67 6.79
C ILE A 293 -16.21 -2.77 6.16
N ARG A 294 -15.91 -2.27 4.96
CA ARG A 294 -16.84 -1.61 4.06
C ARG A 294 -16.46 -2.04 2.65
N SER A 295 -17.23 -2.95 2.07
CA SER A 295 -17.03 -3.31 0.67
C SER A 295 -18.37 -3.70 0.05
N VAL A 296 -18.77 -2.93 -0.95
CA VAL A 296 -19.82 -3.29 -1.92
C VAL A 296 -19.17 -3.57 -3.27
N CYS A 297 -18.27 -2.69 -3.73
CA CYS A 297 -17.82 -2.70 -5.11
C CYS A 297 -17.01 -3.96 -5.51
N ASP A 298 -16.26 -4.57 -4.58
CA ASP A 298 -15.55 -5.84 -4.84
C ASP A 298 -16.50 -7.04 -5.00
N LEU A 299 -17.76 -6.86 -4.58
CA LEU A 299 -18.84 -7.85 -4.61
C LEU A 299 -19.83 -7.58 -5.76
N LEU A 300 -19.56 -6.59 -6.60
CA LEU A 300 -20.37 -6.28 -7.78
C LEU A 300 -19.82 -6.94 -9.04
N LYS A 301 -20.72 -7.22 -9.98
CA LYS A 301 -20.43 -7.58 -11.36
C LYS A 301 -20.96 -6.47 -12.29
N PRO A 302 -20.18 -6.02 -13.28
CA PRO A 302 -20.65 -5.00 -14.23
C PRO A 302 -21.79 -5.56 -15.09
N LEU A 303 -22.85 -4.78 -15.28
CA LEU A 303 -24.04 -5.20 -16.01
C LEU A 303 -24.30 -4.28 -17.22
N ASP A 304 -24.10 -4.81 -18.42
CA ASP A 304 -24.31 -4.11 -19.68
C ASP A 304 -25.81 -4.09 -20.08
N LYS A 305 -26.33 -2.90 -20.40
CA LYS A 305 -27.68 -2.61 -20.88
C LYS A 305 -27.68 -1.40 -21.80
N THR A 306 -28.64 -1.35 -22.73
CA THR A 306 -28.87 -0.12 -23.50
C THR A 306 -29.49 0.97 -22.62
N PRO A 307 -29.30 2.26 -22.93
CA PRO A 307 -29.90 3.36 -22.17
C PRO A 307 -31.41 3.23 -22.00
N GLU A 308 -32.14 2.79 -23.03
CA GLU A 308 -33.61 2.65 -22.98
C GLU A 308 -34.05 1.54 -22.03
N VAL A 309 -33.27 0.47 -21.93
CA VAL A 309 -33.52 -0.63 -20.99
C VAL A 309 -33.14 -0.20 -19.57
N PHE A 310 -32.03 0.51 -19.43
CA PHE A 310 -31.56 1.04 -18.15
C PHE A 310 -32.59 1.97 -17.50
N GLU A 311 -33.13 2.94 -18.26
CA GLU A 311 -34.19 3.85 -17.79
C GLU A 311 -35.39 3.10 -17.24
N LYS A 312 -35.82 2.02 -17.92
CA LYS A 312 -36.93 1.19 -17.46
C LYS A 312 -36.63 0.45 -16.16
N LEU A 313 -35.37 0.07 -15.94
CA LEU A 313 -34.97 -0.69 -14.76
C LEU A 313 -34.85 0.20 -13.53
N ILE A 314 -34.39 1.44 -13.67
CA ILE A 314 -34.17 2.33 -12.51
C ILE A 314 -35.47 2.97 -11.98
N ILE A 315 -36.57 2.94 -12.74
CA ILE A 315 -37.86 3.55 -12.33
C ILE A 315 -38.38 2.98 -11.00
N ASP A 316 -38.23 1.67 -10.80
CA ASP A 316 -38.77 0.97 -9.61
C ASP A 316 -37.73 0.81 -8.49
N MET A 317 -36.55 1.42 -8.61
CA MET A 317 -35.47 1.31 -7.63
C MET A 317 -35.60 2.37 -6.54
N ASP A 318 -35.19 2.01 -5.32
CA ASP A 318 -34.95 2.99 -4.27
C ASP A 318 -33.75 3.86 -4.67
N SER A 319 -33.78 5.15 -4.35
CA SER A 319 -32.67 6.06 -4.63
C SER A 319 -32.31 6.97 -3.45
N THR A 320 -31.04 7.33 -3.39
CA THR A 320 -30.52 8.35 -2.47
C THR A 320 -29.30 9.00 -3.10
N SER A 321 -28.96 10.21 -2.66
CA SER A 321 -27.82 10.94 -3.21
C SER A 321 -27.02 11.68 -2.15
N GLU A 322 -25.76 11.94 -2.46
CA GLU A 322 -24.85 12.76 -1.67
C GLU A 322 -24.20 13.81 -2.56
N LYS A 323 -24.09 15.04 -2.03
CA LYS A 323 -23.43 16.16 -2.70
C LYS A 323 -22.11 16.47 -1.99
N MET A 324 -21.05 16.65 -2.77
CA MET A 324 -19.74 17.09 -2.31
C MET A 324 -19.18 18.22 -3.18
N SER A 325 -18.31 19.05 -2.60
CA SER A 325 -17.60 20.12 -3.30
C SER A 325 -16.10 19.83 -3.28
N LEU A 326 -15.46 19.94 -4.44
CA LEU A 326 -14.04 19.64 -4.64
C LEU A 326 -13.32 20.84 -5.25
N ASP A 327 -12.12 21.10 -4.72
CA ASP A 327 -11.21 22.17 -5.19
C ASP A 327 -10.41 21.76 -6.46
N TRP A 328 -11.12 21.15 -7.42
CA TRP A 328 -10.60 20.59 -8.67
C TRP A 328 -11.41 21.13 -9.85
N ASN A 329 -10.82 21.12 -11.04
CA ASN A 329 -11.53 21.43 -12.26
C ASN A 329 -12.61 20.36 -12.54
N PRO A 330 -13.85 20.77 -12.91
CA PRO A 330 -14.94 19.83 -13.13
C PRO A 330 -14.69 18.83 -14.28
N GLN A 331 -13.97 19.21 -15.34
CA GLN A 331 -13.62 18.31 -16.45
C GLN A 331 -12.62 17.23 -16.03
N VAL A 332 -11.68 17.58 -15.16
CA VAL A 332 -10.71 16.63 -14.59
C VAL A 332 -11.41 15.61 -13.71
N ILE A 333 -12.31 16.08 -12.84
CA ILE A 333 -13.14 15.21 -12.01
C ILE A 333 -14.01 14.29 -12.87
N PHE A 334 -14.64 14.81 -13.92
CA PHE A 334 -15.45 14.00 -14.84
C PHE A 334 -14.62 12.91 -15.52
N THR A 335 -13.43 13.25 -16.03
CA THR A 335 -12.50 12.29 -16.61
C THR A 335 -12.09 11.21 -15.61
N LYS A 336 -11.88 11.59 -14.35
CA LYS A 336 -11.55 10.66 -13.27
C LYS A 336 -12.72 9.74 -12.93
N ALA A 337 -13.93 10.28 -12.78
CA ALA A 337 -15.12 9.51 -12.48
C ALA A 337 -15.42 8.47 -13.57
N ARG A 338 -15.23 8.83 -14.86
CA ARG A 338 -15.39 7.92 -16.00
C ARG A 338 -14.45 6.71 -15.95
N LYS A 339 -13.24 6.89 -15.40
CA LYS A 339 -12.27 5.79 -15.19
C LYS A 339 -12.55 5.00 -13.92
N LEU A 340 -13.11 5.64 -12.89
CA LEU A 340 -13.36 5.03 -11.59
C LEU A 340 -14.49 3.99 -11.63
N LEU A 341 -15.61 4.28 -12.30
CA LEU A 341 -16.77 3.40 -12.32
C LEU A 341 -16.43 1.96 -12.80
N PRO A 342 -15.69 1.76 -13.92
CA PRO A 342 -15.24 0.43 -14.32
C PRO A 342 -14.33 -0.26 -13.30
N ILE A 343 -13.45 0.49 -12.62
CA ILE A 343 -12.56 -0.05 -11.56
C ILE A 343 -13.40 -0.56 -10.37
N LYS A 344 -14.54 0.07 -10.13
CA LYS A 344 -15.51 -0.28 -9.10
C LYS A 344 -16.57 -1.29 -9.59
N ASN A 345 -16.29 -2.00 -10.69
CA ASN A 345 -17.13 -3.05 -11.27
C ASN A 345 -18.51 -2.56 -11.75
N PHE A 346 -18.64 -1.28 -12.13
CA PHE A 346 -19.80 -0.78 -12.84
C PHE A 346 -19.56 -0.76 -14.35
N HIS A 347 -20.54 -1.24 -15.13
CA HIS A 347 -20.56 -0.99 -16.56
C HIS A 347 -21.07 0.42 -16.82
N VAL A 348 -20.39 1.22 -17.65
CA VAL A 348 -20.85 2.57 -17.99
C VAL A 348 -21.89 2.47 -19.10
N ILE A 349 -23.14 2.84 -18.79
CA ILE A 349 -24.28 2.81 -19.72
C ILE A 349 -24.16 3.97 -20.72
N ASP A 350 -23.93 5.17 -20.20
CA ASP A 350 -23.67 6.37 -20.99
C ASP A 350 -22.87 7.38 -20.18
N SER A 351 -22.31 8.34 -20.93
CA SER A 351 -21.63 9.50 -20.38
C SER A 351 -21.85 10.69 -21.29
N ASP A 352 -22.49 11.73 -20.77
CA ASP A 352 -22.77 12.96 -21.50
C ASP A 352 -22.02 14.12 -20.85
N GLU A 353 -21.47 15.00 -21.68
CA GLU A 353 -20.86 16.25 -21.22
C GLU A 353 -21.34 17.42 -22.08
N ARG A 354 -21.58 18.55 -21.44
CA ARG A 354 -21.99 19.79 -22.10
C ARG A 354 -21.37 21.00 -21.43
N THR A 355 -21.12 22.01 -22.24
CA THR A 355 -20.59 23.31 -21.81
C THR A 355 -21.53 24.39 -22.31
N ILE A 356 -22.13 25.15 -21.39
CA ILE A 356 -23.02 26.26 -21.72
C ILE A 356 -22.58 27.47 -20.91
N GLY A 357 -22.27 28.59 -21.58
CA GLY A 357 -21.92 29.85 -20.92
C GLY A 357 -20.72 29.77 -19.97
N GLY A 358 -19.70 28.95 -20.29
CA GLY A 358 -18.52 28.76 -19.43
C GLY A 358 -18.74 27.83 -18.23
N HIS A 359 -19.93 27.21 -18.12
CA HIS A 359 -20.25 26.23 -17.10
C HIS A 359 -20.27 24.82 -17.70
N PHE A 360 -19.50 23.91 -17.10
CA PHE A 360 -19.45 22.50 -17.45
C PHE A 360 -20.53 21.73 -16.69
N THR A 361 -21.14 20.75 -17.36
CA THR A 361 -22.00 19.75 -16.74
C THR A 361 -21.75 18.41 -17.42
N GLY A 362 -21.35 17.41 -16.64
CA GLY A 362 -21.15 16.05 -17.11
C GLY A 362 -21.95 15.06 -16.26
N THR A 363 -22.58 14.08 -16.90
CA THR A 363 -23.30 12.98 -16.26
C THR A 363 -22.69 11.65 -16.69
N ILE A 364 -22.49 10.74 -15.74
CA ILE A 364 -22.01 9.37 -16.02
C ILE A 364 -22.91 8.40 -15.29
N ARG A 365 -23.44 7.40 -16.00
CA ARG A 365 -24.33 6.40 -15.42
C ARG A 365 -23.67 5.03 -15.49
N GLY A 366 -23.55 4.41 -14.32
CA GLY A 366 -22.98 3.09 -14.13
C GLY A 366 -24.04 2.09 -13.69
N PHE A 367 -23.93 0.84 -14.13
CA PHE A 367 -24.83 -0.25 -13.75
C PHE A 367 -24.09 -1.52 -13.39
N ALA A 368 -24.54 -2.15 -12.31
CA ALA A 368 -23.96 -3.37 -11.78
C ALA A 368 -25.02 -4.26 -11.12
N GLU A 369 -24.61 -5.50 -10.88
CA GLU A 369 -25.39 -6.52 -10.20
C GLU A 369 -24.56 -7.10 -9.05
N GLY A 370 -25.19 -7.25 -7.89
CA GLY A 370 -24.59 -7.93 -6.75
C GLY A 370 -24.26 -9.40 -7.07
N LYS A 371 -23.03 -9.83 -6.79
CA LYS A 371 -22.54 -11.18 -7.12
C LYS A 371 -23.33 -12.29 -6.43
N TYR A 372 -23.90 -12.02 -5.25
CA TYR A 372 -24.53 -13.01 -4.40
C TYR A 372 -26.04 -12.84 -4.29
N THR A 373 -26.55 -11.62 -4.18
CA THR A 373 -28.01 -11.42 -4.11
C THR A 373 -28.64 -11.32 -5.49
N GLY A 374 -27.85 -11.03 -6.54
CA GLY A 374 -28.37 -10.76 -7.89
C GLY A 374 -29.14 -9.44 -7.99
N LYS A 375 -29.16 -8.65 -6.91
CA LYS A 375 -29.84 -7.37 -6.88
C LYS A 375 -29.07 -6.34 -7.66
N LYS A 376 -29.81 -5.52 -8.41
CA LYS A 376 -29.23 -4.51 -9.29
C LYS A 376 -28.98 -3.21 -8.52
N VAL A 377 -27.88 -2.57 -8.88
CA VAL A 377 -27.48 -1.25 -8.36
C VAL A 377 -26.98 -0.40 -9.52
N ALA A 378 -27.48 0.83 -9.59
CA ALA A 378 -27.06 1.86 -10.51
C ALA A 378 -26.43 3.03 -9.73
N VAL A 379 -25.51 3.72 -10.39
CA VAL A 379 -24.90 4.95 -9.89
C VAL A 379 -24.99 6.00 -10.98
N GLN A 380 -25.38 7.21 -10.62
CA GLN A 380 -25.31 8.40 -11.45
C GLN A 380 -24.38 9.41 -10.80
N ALA A 381 -23.31 9.78 -11.51
CA ALA A 381 -22.40 10.83 -11.10
C ALA A 381 -22.65 12.08 -11.95
N LEU A 382 -23.19 13.13 -11.33
CA LEU A 382 -23.36 14.45 -11.93
C LEU A 382 -22.25 15.37 -11.44
N ILE A 383 -21.47 15.92 -12.37
CA ILE A 383 -20.35 16.81 -12.09
C ILE A 383 -20.57 18.14 -12.80
N SER A 384 -20.55 19.24 -12.06
CA SER A 384 -20.78 20.58 -12.61
C SER A 384 -19.85 21.62 -12.02
N GLY A 385 -19.61 22.71 -12.74
CA GLY A 385 -18.79 23.81 -12.25
C GLY A 385 -18.32 24.75 -13.35
N PRO A 386 -17.75 25.91 -12.99
CA PRO A 386 -17.12 26.81 -13.97
C PRO A 386 -15.88 26.16 -14.59
N ILE A 387 -15.73 26.26 -15.92
CA ILE A 387 -14.62 25.62 -16.66
C ILE A 387 -13.28 26.25 -16.35
N GLU A 388 -13.25 27.58 -16.20
CA GLU A 388 -12.02 28.30 -15.82
C GLU A 388 -11.78 28.29 -14.29
N GLY A 389 -12.61 27.59 -13.53
CA GLY A 389 -12.52 27.50 -12.08
C GLY A 389 -12.10 26.12 -11.59
N ASN A 390 -11.87 26.06 -10.28
CA ASN A 390 -11.47 24.85 -9.55
C ASN A 390 -12.54 24.41 -8.57
N GLN A 391 -13.80 24.76 -8.84
CA GLN A 391 -14.91 24.46 -7.93
C GLN A 391 -15.84 23.48 -8.63
N ALA A 392 -15.51 22.20 -8.52
CA ALA A 392 -16.37 21.12 -8.97
C ALA A 392 -17.40 20.80 -7.89
N GLU A 393 -18.67 20.86 -8.26
CA GLU A 393 -19.74 20.22 -7.50
C GLU A 393 -19.98 18.82 -8.06
N VAL A 394 -20.02 17.83 -7.17
CA VAL A 394 -20.27 16.44 -7.54
C VAL A 394 -21.49 15.96 -6.75
N VAL A 395 -22.47 15.42 -7.45
CA VAL A 395 -23.62 14.73 -6.88
C VAL A 395 -23.53 13.28 -7.31
N ILE A 396 -23.43 12.37 -6.33
CA ILE A 396 -23.46 10.94 -6.56
C ILE A 396 -24.82 10.43 -6.09
N GLU A 397 -25.59 9.89 -7.01
CA GLU A 397 -26.87 9.26 -6.77
C GLU A 397 -26.71 7.75 -6.92
N GLY A 398 -27.05 7.00 -5.87
CA GLY A 398 -27.16 5.56 -5.91
C GLY A 398 -28.63 5.18 -6.06
N MET A 399 -28.92 4.26 -6.97
CA MET A 399 -30.24 3.64 -7.13
C MET A 399 -30.10 2.13 -7.04
N GLY A 400 -31.03 1.41 -6.42
CA GLY A 400 -30.95 -0.04 -6.37
C GLY A 400 -32.20 -0.75 -5.87
N GLU A 401 -32.22 -2.06 -6.09
CA GLU A 401 -33.26 -2.96 -5.57
C GLU A 401 -33.07 -3.28 -4.07
N ASP A 402 -31.97 -2.80 -3.47
CA ASP A 402 -31.69 -2.86 -2.04
C ASP A 402 -31.18 -1.52 -1.52
N ILE A 403 -32.01 -0.82 -0.78
CA ILE A 403 -31.65 0.45 -0.16
C ILE A 403 -30.40 0.34 0.75
N ALA A 404 -30.12 -0.84 1.32
CA ALA A 404 -28.97 -1.04 2.19
C ALA A 404 -27.62 -0.99 1.45
N MET A 405 -27.62 -1.15 0.11
CA MET A 405 -26.40 -1.06 -0.70
C MET A 405 -26.02 0.39 -1.03
N LEU A 406 -26.97 1.32 -0.98
CA LEU A 406 -26.79 2.66 -1.55
C LEU A 406 -25.80 3.53 -0.76
N PRO A 407 -25.89 3.66 0.59
CA PRO A 407 -24.98 4.52 1.34
C PRO A 407 -23.52 4.13 1.16
N THR A 408 -23.19 2.84 1.27
CA THR A 408 -21.82 2.35 1.11
C THR A 408 -21.32 2.49 -0.34
N THR A 409 -22.19 2.26 -1.33
CA THR A 409 -21.86 2.47 -2.75
C THR A 409 -21.52 3.94 -3.01
N ILE A 410 -22.36 4.86 -2.54
CA ILE A 410 -22.16 6.30 -2.70
C ILE A 410 -20.86 6.73 -2.00
N GLU A 411 -20.64 6.31 -0.74
CA GLU A 411 -19.42 6.66 0.01
C GLU A 411 -18.16 6.17 -0.72
N GLU A 412 -18.14 4.93 -1.23
CA GLU A 412 -16.98 4.39 -1.95
C GLU A 412 -16.67 5.16 -3.24
N ILE A 413 -17.69 5.53 -4.02
CA ILE A 413 -17.53 6.31 -5.24
C ILE A 413 -17.10 7.74 -4.90
N SER A 414 -17.72 8.38 -3.91
CA SER A 414 -17.38 9.73 -3.44
C SER A 414 -15.92 9.81 -2.95
N VAL A 415 -15.49 8.86 -2.11
CA VAL A 415 -14.07 8.76 -1.66
C VAL A 415 -13.15 8.53 -2.84
N GLY A 416 -13.54 7.65 -3.77
CA GLY A 416 -12.78 7.40 -4.99
C GLY A 416 -12.60 8.66 -5.84
N ILE A 417 -13.66 9.44 -6.06
CA ILE A 417 -13.63 10.68 -6.84
C ILE A 417 -12.86 11.79 -6.11
N GLY A 418 -13.00 11.92 -4.80
CA GLY A 418 -12.30 12.94 -4.00
C GLY A 418 -10.83 12.64 -3.70
N SER A 419 -10.38 11.39 -3.91
CA SER A 419 -9.01 10.98 -3.57
C SER A 419 -7.95 11.67 -4.44
N TRP A 420 -6.82 12.05 -3.85
CA TRP A 420 -5.71 12.55 -4.65
C TRP A 420 -4.91 11.38 -5.20
N ILE A 421 -4.88 11.28 -6.53
CA ILE A 421 -4.19 10.21 -7.26
C ILE A 421 -3.34 10.81 -8.38
N CYS A 422 -2.27 10.12 -8.76
CA CYS A 422 -1.53 10.44 -9.97
C CYS A 422 -2.43 10.30 -11.20
N MET A 423 -2.58 11.37 -11.98
CA MET A 423 -3.46 11.39 -13.16
C MET A 423 -2.97 10.50 -14.32
N ASN A 424 -1.69 10.09 -14.33
CA ASN A 424 -1.14 9.17 -15.33
C ASN A 424 -1.29 7.69 -14.93
N CYS A 425 -0.92 7.30 -13.70
CA CYS A 425 -0.89 5.89 -13.30
C CYS A 425 -1.96 5.49 -12.26
N GLY A 426 -2.76 6.43 -11.77
CA GLY A 426 -3.83 6.19 -10.81
C GLY A 426 -3.36 5.92 -9.36
N ALA A 427 -2.06 6.00 -9.09
CA ALA A 427 -1.53 5.74 -7.76
C ALA A 427 -1.95 6.80 -6.74
N ALA A 428 -2.32 6.35 -5.53
CA ALA A 428 -2.67 7.24 -4.43
C ALA A 428 -1.48 8.14 -4.03
N ILE A 429 -1.80 9.38 -3.70
CA ILE A 429 -0.85 10.38 -3.20
C ILE A 429 -1.04 10.45 -1.68
N ASP A 430 0.05 10.37 -0.95
CA ASP A 430 0.03 10.48 0.50
C ASP A 430 -0.30 11.90 0.98
N VAL A 431 -0.61 12.04 2.27
CA VAL A 431 -1.07 13.31 2.87
C VAL A 431 -0.03 14.44 2.67
N ASP A 432 1.26 14.13 2.75
CA ASP A 432 2.35 15.09 2.51
C ASP A 432 2.40 15.53 1.04
N GLY A 433 2.32 14.59 0.09
CA GLY A 433 2.27 14.88 -1.33
C GLY A 433 1.06 15.73 -1.72
N VAL A 434 -0.12 15.44 -1.17
CA VAL A 434 -1.32 16.28 -1.36
C VAL A 434 -1.11 17.69 -0.84
N THR A 435 -0.50 17.82 0.33
CA THR A 435 -0.21 19.13 0.94
C THR A 435 0.74 19.95 0.06
N LYS A 436 1.80 19.32 -0.45
CA LYS A 436 2.74 19.94 -1.39
C LYS A 436 2.07 20.38 -2.69
N ILE A 437 1.27 19.50 -3.31
CA ILE A 437 0.51 19.86 -4.52
C ILE A 437 -0.38 21.06 -4.26
N LYS A 438 -1.14 21.09 -3.16
CA LYS A 438 -2.00 22.24 -2.80
C LYS A 438 -1.22 23.54 -2.60
N GLN A 439 0.02 23.45 -2.12
CA GLN A 439 0.95 24.58 -2.00
C GLN A 439 1.64 24.94 -3.33
N LYS A 440 1.18 24.39 -4.46
CA LYS A 440 1.75 24.55 -5.81
C LYS A 440 3.19 24.03 -5.94
N VAL A 441 3.61 23.16 -5.02
CA VAL A 441 4.91 22.48 -5.09
C VAL A 441 4.73 21.22 -5.94
N PRO A 442 5.43 21.09 -7.08
CA PRO A 442 5.40 19.88 -7.87
C PRO A 442 5.93 18.70 -7.07
N ILE A 443 5.28 17.54 -7.18
CA ILE A 443 5.79 16.28 -6.63
C ILE A 443 6.00 15.29 -7.76
N SER A 444 6.95 14.37 -7.63
CA SER A 444 7.05 13.25 -8.57
C SER A 444 6.18 12.10 -8.08
N CYS A 445 5.32 11.57 -8.96
CA CYS A 445 4.55 10.38 -8.65
C CYS A 445 5.48 9.23 -8.25
N SER A 446 5.26 8.62 -7.09
CA SER A 446 6.11 7.55 -6.55
C SER A 446 6.08 6.24 -7.37
N TYR A 447 5.26 6.17 -8.41
CA TYR A 447 5.03 4.97 -9.22
C TYR A 447 5.46 5.17 -10.67
N CYS A 448 4.93 6.19 -11.35
CA CYS A 448 5.27 6.46 -12.76
C CYS A 448 6.26 7.62 -12.95
N ARG A 449 6.72 8.23 -11.86
CA ARG A 449 7.65 9.37 -11.82
C ARG A 449 7.18 10.64 -12.54
N GLN A 450 5.95 10.65 -13.08
CA GLN A 450 5.36 11.84 -13.67
C GLN A 450 5.36 12.97 -12.65
N THR A 451 5.83 14.14 -13.08
CA THR A 451 5.71 15.36 -12.29
C THR A 451 4.24 15.74 -12.18
N LEU A 452 3.74 15.72 -10.95
CA LEU A 452 2.40 16.12 -10.59
C LEU A 452 2.44 17.55 -10.08
N THR A 453 1.77 18.43 -10.82
CA THR A 453 1.54 19.82 -10.42
C THR A 453 0.07 19.99 -10.07
N ILE A 454 -0.24 21.05 -9.32
CA ILE A 454 -1.63 21.39 -9.01
C ILE A 454 -2.47 21.62 -10.27
N ASP A 455 -1.82 22.09 -11.34
CA ASP A 455 -2.43 22.34 -12.64
C ASP A 455 -3.05 21.07 -13.25
N LEU A 456 -2.51 19.88 -12.99
CA LEU A 456 -3.11 18.63 -13.49
C LEU A 456 -4.50 18.33 -12.89
N TYR A 457 -4.83 19.00 -11.78
CA TYR A 457 -6.11 18.86 -11.08
C TYR A 457 -7.02 20.07 -11.28
N ARG A 458 -6.47 21.16 -11.81
CA ARG A 458 -7.08 22.51 -11.85
C ARG A 458 -7.19 23.10 -13.26
N LYS A 459 -6.56 22.49 -14.27
CA LYS A 459 -6.69 22.90 -15.67
C LYS A 459 -7.69 22.04 -16.42
#